data_AF-A0A8I2G3W5-F1
#
_entry.id   AF-A0A8I2G3W5-F1
#
_cell.length_a   1.000
_cell.length_b   1.000
_cell.length_c   1.000
_cell.angle_alpha   90.00
_cell.angle_beta   90.00
_cell.angle_gamma   90.00
#
_symmetry.space_group_name_H-M   'P 1'
#
loop_
_entity.id
_entity.type
_entity.pdbx_description
1 polymer ?
#
loop_
_entity_poly.entity_id
_entity_poly.type
_entity_poly.pdbx_seq_one_letter_code
_entity_poly.pdbx_strand_id
1 'polypeptide(L)'
;RQKELNFSPGERYMYCNTGYTLLAEIVSRVSGKPFTQWTQENIFKPLGMTSTHFHKDHQRIVKNRAYSYHKDEKKGLQKRVLNYANVGATSLFTTVEDLANWIRNFEEKRVGGAKVIERMLTKGVLNNGNPITYARGIQVLDVKGLKVITHSGGDAGFRSNVLYAPKLKLGVVVLANFSSISPGNLCQQIGELYLAHYLKQPEPEKKTAAAEKKPAKTVKISPKKLKTFTGTYWLESSKLLRKIVLEGNKLYYVRSETNRTELAPISKSEFIMKGIGVHVTVGFSDRTKDRYDTIIVTVANQPPLKGKWIEPFKPTKKLLEEYTGRYFSDELNVHYDLVLEKDQLFLKSRNAEDKPFKGLMKDYFTYYDGFFKFEFQRDEQGVVTGFKVSSNRVLNLQFKKVN
;
A
#
# COMPACT_ATOMS: atom_id res chain seq x y z
N ARG A 1 -16.89 -1.39 18.41
CA ARG A 1 -17.30 -2.69 17.84
C ARG A 1 -17.53 -2.50 16.36
N GLN A 2 -16.90 -3.28 15.50
CA GLN A 2 -17.11 -3.22 14.05
C GLN A 2 -18.38 -4.00 13.68
N LYS A 3 -19.29 -3.43 12.89
CA LYS A 3 -20.58 -4.05 12.52
C LYS A 3 -20.61 -4.47 11.06
N GLU A 4 -19.80 -3.84 10.22
CA GLU A 4 -19.75 -4.12 8.78
C GLU A 4 -18.38 -4.62 8.33
N LEU A 5 -18.37 -5.41 7.25
CA LEU A 5 -17.17 -5.80 6.53
C LEU A 5 -16.89 -4.81 5.40
N ASN A 6 -15.61 -4.62 5.07
CA ASN A 6 -15.23 -3.84 3.88
C ASN A 6 -15.82 -4.44 2.58
N PHE A 7 -15.97 -5.77 2.53
CA PHE A 7 -16.51 -6.58 1.44
C PHE A 7 -16.69 -8.03 1.90
N SER A 8 -17.40 -8.85 1.12
CA SER A 8 -17.64 -10.25 1.46
C SER A 8 -16.34 -11.08 1.43
N PRO A 9 -16.15 -12.06 2.33
CA PRO A 9 -14.95 -12.90 2.32
C PRO A 9 -14.70 -13.55 0.95
N GLY A 10 -13.46 -13.46 0.48
CA GLY A 10 -13.04 -13.99 -0.82
C GLY A 10 -13.40 -13.12 -2.03
N GLU A 11 -14.17 -12.04 -1.88
CA GLU A 11 -14.50 -11.14 -3.00
C GLU A 11 -13.29 -10.31 -3.44
N ARG A 12 -12.48 -9.84 -2.48
CA ARG A 12 -11.31 -8.99 -2.72
C ARG A 12 -10.17 -9.36 -1.78
N TYR A 13 -8.96 -8.98 -2.15
CA TYR A 13 -7.80 -9.01 -1.27
C TYR A 13 -7.54 -7.64 -0.66
N MET A 14 -7.48 -7.58 0.66
CA MET A 14 -7.03 -6.41 1.42
C MET A 14 -6.21 -6.86 2.61
N TYR A 15 -5.01 -6.31 2.74
CA TYR A 15 -4.09 -6.66 3.81
C TYR A 15 -4.65 -6.22 5.18
N CYS A 16 -4.73 -7.15 6.13
CA CYS A 16 -5.34 -6.92 7.45
C CYS A 16 -4.44 -7.41 8.59
N ASN A 17 -3.85 -6.46 9.34
CA ASN A 17 -3.05 -6.76 10.53
C ASN A 17 -3.88 -7.42 11.64
N THR A 18 -5.12 -6.97 11.85
CA THR A 18 -6.00 -7.56 12.88
C THR A 18 -6.23 -9.05 12.62
N GLY A 19 -6.32 -9.47 11.35
CA GLY A 19 -6.39 -10.89 10.98
C GLY A 19 -5.21 -11.70 11.53
N TYR A 20 -3.97 -11.20 11.41
CA TYR A 20 -2.79 -11.86 11.98
C TYR A 20 -2.74 -11.83 13.51
N THR A 21 -3.31 -10.80 14.13
CA THR A 21 -3.44 -10.75 15.59
C THR A 21 -4.42 -11.82 16.08
N LEU A 22 -5.53 -12.01 15.37
CA LEU A 22 -6.50 -13.08 15.66
C LEU A 22 -5.91 -14.48 15.39
N LEU A 23 -5.06 -14.64 14.37
CA LEU A 23 -4.34 -15.91 14.15
C LEU A 23 -3.41 -16.25 15.31
N ALA A 24 -2.70 -15.28 15.89
CA ALA A 24 -1.88 -15.51 17.08
C ALA A 24 -2.73 -15.94 18.29
N GLU A 25 -3.91 -15.33 18.46
CA GLU A 25 -4.88 -15.74 19.49
C GLU A 25 -5.38 -17.17 19.26
N ILE A 26 -5.69 -17.56 18.02
CA ILE A 26 -6.08 -18.94 17.68
C ILE A 26 -4.98 -19.92 18.05
N VAL A 27 -3.72 -19.64 17.70
CA VAL A 27 -2.58 -20.48 18.10
C VAL A 27 -2.51 -20.58 19.62
N SER A 28 -2.70 -19.47 20.34
CA SER A 28 -2.66 -19.46 21.80
C SER A 28 -3.73 -20.35 22.42
N ARG A 29 -4.97 -20.27 21.89
CA ARG A 29 -6.11 -21.06 22.40
C ARG A 29 -5.98 -22.54 22.07
N VAL A 30 -5.60 -22.87 20.83
CA VAL A 30 -5.51 -24.27 20.38
C VAL A 30 -4.33 -24.99 21.03
N SER A 31 -3.21 -24.29 21.23
CA SER A 31 -2.02 -24.90 21.86
C SER A 31 -2.07 -24.90 23.39
N GLY A 32 -2.95 -24.12 24.02
CA GLY A 32 -2.96 -23.87 25.46
C GLY A 32 -1.76 -23.09 25.98
N LYS A 33 -0.91 -22.53 25.09
CA LYS A 33 0.30 -21.78 25.45
C LYS A 33 0.23 -20.36 24.93
N PRO A 34 0.78 -19.35 25.64
CA PRO A 34 0.93 -18.01 25.08
C PRO A 34 1.65 -18.06 23.72
N PHE A 35 1.13 -17.33 22.73
CA PHE A 35 1.70 -17.32 21.37
C PHE A 35 3.22 -17.12 21.35
N THR A 36 3.74 -16.22 22.21
CA THR A 36 5.18 -15.93 22.33
C THR A 36 5.99 -17.15 22.77
N GLN A 37 5.48 -17.92 23.73
CA GLN A 37 6.11 -19.15 24.20
C GLN A 37 6.03 -20.23 23.12
N TRP A 38 4.85 -20.39 22.51
CA TRP A 38 4.66 -21.38 21.45
C TRP A 38 5.63 -21.15 20.28
N THR A 39 5.80 -19.91 19.81
CA THR A 39 6.75 -19.60 18.73
C THR A 39 8.20 -19.81 19.13
N GLN A 40 8.55 -19.54 20.40
CA GLN A 40 9.92 -19.78 20.88
C GLN A 40 10.27 -21.27 20.83
N GLU A 41 9.38 -22.12 21.32
CA GLU A 41 9.57 -23.56 21.42
C GLU A 41 9.49 -24.28 20.07
N ASN A 42 8.55 -23.87 19.22
CA ASN A 42 8.19 -24.63 18.00
C ASN A 42 8.77 -24.05 16.71
N ILE A 43 9.29 -22.82 16.74
CA ILE A 43 9.85 -22.16 15.56
C ILE A 43 11.26 -21.66 15.82
N PHE A 44 11.45 -20.74 16.77
CA PHE A 44 12.72 -20.02 16.89
C PHE A 44 13.85 -20.92 17.40
N LYS A 45 13.61 -21.69 18.47
CA LYS A 45 14.62 -22.62 19.00
C LYS A 45 15.00 -23.73 17.99
N PRO A 46 14.05 -24.43 17.33
CA PRO A 46 14.39 -25.44 16.31
C PRO A 46 15.17 -24.88 15.11
N LEU A 47 14.97 -23.61 14.75
CA LEU A 47 15.69 -22.95 13.66
C LEU A 47 16.98 -22.26 14.11
N GLY A 48 17.32 -22.29 15.40
CA GLY A 48 18.49 -21.58 15.92
C GLY A 48 18.37 -20.05 15.86
N MET A 49 17.15 -19.52 15.85
CA MET A 49 16.86 -18.08 15.86
C MET A 49 16.97 -17.51 17.29
N THR A 50 18.19 -17.43 17.81
CA THR A 50 18.46 -17.17 19.24
C THR A 50 18.29 -15.71 19.66
N SER A 51 18.26 -14.78 18.71
CA SER A 51 18.06 -13.34 18.93
C SER A 51 16.65 -12.88 18.51
N THR A 52 15.71 -13.82 18.40
CA THR A 52 14.35 -13.57 17.93
C THR A 52 13.32 -13.74 19.05
N HIS A 53 12.48 -12.73 19.28
CA HIS A 53 11.35 -12.83 20.20
C HIS A 53 10.24 -11.84 19.85
N PHE A 54 9.01 -12.13 20.27
CA PHE A 54 7.93 -11.14 20.29
C PHE A 54 8.07 -10.24 21.52
N HIS A 55 8.21 -8.93 21.30
CA HIS A 55 8.41 -7.94 22.34
C HIS A 55 7.08 -7.34 22.79
N LYS A 56 6.59 -7.78 23.96
CA LYS A 56 5.32 -7.30 24.56
C LYS A 56 5.51 -6.36 25.74
N ASP A 57 6.61 -6.50 26.46
CA ASP A 57 6.92 -5.71 27.65
C ASP A 57 7.83 -4.53 27.28
N HIS A 58 7.33 -3.31 27.55
CA HIS A 58 8.04 -2.07 27.25
C HIS A 58 9.21 -1.81 28.20
N GLN A 59 9.25 -2.48 29.37
CA GLN A 59 10.31 -2.36 30.36
C GLN A 59 11.47 -3.32 30.07
N ARG A 60 11.25 -4.38 29.30
CA ARG A 60 12.28 -5.36 28.96
C ARG A 60 13.44 -4.70 28.23
N ILE A 61 14.63 -4.76 28.82
CA ILE A 61 15.87 -4.37 28.19
C ILE A 61 16.21 -5.38 27.08
N VAL A 62 16.51 -4.87 25.88
CA VAL A 62 16.98 -5.66 24.74
C VAL A 62 18.39 -5.19 24.39
N LYS A 63 19.38 -6.03 24.68
CA LYS A 63 20.78 -5.75 24.35
C LYS A 63 20.96 -5.58 22.85
N ASN A 64 21.82 -4.63 22.43
CA ASN A 64 22.12 -4.33 21.02
C ASN A 64 20.90 -3.97 20.16
N ARG A 65 19.84 -3.45 20.78
CA ARG A 65 18.63 -3.04 20.08
C ARG A 65 18.85 -1.73 19.31
N ALA A 66 18.52 -1.73 18.02
CA ALA A 66 18.42 -0.51 17.24
C ALA A 66 17.26 0.38 17.72
N TYR A 67 17.41 1.71 17.62
CA TYR A 67 16.33 2.67 17.80
C TYR A 67 15.73 3.08 16.46
N SER A 68 14.44 3.41 16.46
CA SER A 68 13.74 3.90 15.27
C SER A 68 13.87 5.40 15.12
N TYR A 69 14.11 5.84 13.89
CA TYR A 69 14.28 7.24 13.53
C TYR A 69 13.41 7.68 12.34
N HIS A 70 13.14 8.98 12.29
CA HIS A 70 12.58 9.68 11.13
C HIS A 70 13.25 11.05 11.02
N LYS A 71 13.17 11.69 9.84
CA LYS A 71 13.62 13.06 9.64
C LYS A 71 12.42 13.99 9.74
N ASP A 72 12.47 14.89 10.70
CA ASP A 72 11.60 16.05 10.80
C ASP A 72 12.25 17.22 10.06
N GLU A 73 11.48 17.99 9.31
CA GLU A 73 12.00 19.10 8.50
C GLU A 73 12.61 20.23 9.34
N LYS A 74 12.08 20.44 10.56
CA LYS A 74 12.50 21.53 11.45
C LYS A 74 13.48 21.04 12.51
N LYS A 75 13.25 19.83 13.04
CA LYS A 75 13.97 19.27 14.19
C LYS A 75 15.06 18.26 13.80
N GLY A 76 15.24 17.99 12.51
CA GLY A 76 16.26 17.05 12.03
C GLY A 76 15.95 15.60 12.36
N LEU A 77 16.98 14.80 12.65
CA LEU A 77 16.83 13.37 12.96
C LEU A 77 16.18 13.20 14.35
N GLN A 78 15.03 12.53 14.39
CA GLN A 78 14.24 12.35 15.61
C GLN A 78 13.89 10.88 15.84
N LYS A 79 13.88 10.47 17.12
CA LYS A 79 13.39 9.15 17.50
C LYS A 79 11.89 9.04 17.17
N ARG A 80 11.47 7.92 16.59
CA ARG A 80 10.07 7.58 16.42
C ARG A 80 9.73 6.42 17.34
N VAL A 81 8.90 6.68 18.34
CA VAL A 81 8.56 5.67 19.35
C VAL A 81 7.64 4.63 18.72
N LEU A 82 7.97 3.36 18.92
CA LEU A 82 7.11 2.24 18.57
C LEU A 82 6.00 2.11 19.60
N ASN A 83 4.78 1.85 19.15
CA ASN A 83 3.68 1.51 20.04
C ASN A 83 3.54 -0.02 20.06
N TYR A 84 4.15 -0.69 21.04
CA TYR A 84 3.98 -2.14 21.19
C TYR A 84 2.66 -2.42 21.87
N ALA A 85 1.90 -3.39 21.35
CA ALA A 85 0.78 -3.94 22.10
C ALA A 85 0.32 -5.31 21.61
N ASN A 86 0.58 -5.66 20.35
CA ASN A 86 -0.03 -6.86 19.74
C ASN A 86 1.00 -7.75 19.05
N VAL A 87 0.91 -9.05 19.32
CA VAL A 87 1.67 -10.11 18.65
C VAL A 87 0.89 -10.64 17.43
N GLY A 88 1.56 -11.46 16.61
CA GLY A 88 0.98 -11.99 15.38
C GLY A 88 1.25 -11.09 14.18
N ALA A 89 0.73 -9.85 14.21
CA ALA A 89 0.89 -8.91 13.09
C ALA A 89 2.20 -8.09 13.11
N THR A 90 2.73 -7.82 14.31
CA THR A 90 3.90 -6.97 14.54
C THR A 90 4.63 -7.42 15.82
N SER A 91 5.55 -6.59 16.31
CA SER A 91 6.31 -6.75 17.55
C SER A 91 7.35 -7.89 17.54
N LEU A 92 7.66 -8.49 16.39
CA LEU A 92 8.77 -9.42 16.27
C LEU A 92 10.09 -8.66 16.20
N PHE A 93 10.98 -8.95 17.15
CA PHE A 93 12.36 -8.46 17.16
C PHE A 93 13.24 -9.60 16.70
N THR A 94 14.17 -9.31 15.80
CA THR A 94 15.02 -10.30 15.13
C THR A 94 16.27 -9.63 14.57
N THR A 95 17.23 -10.42 14.12
CA THR A 95 18.41 -9.97 13.35
C THR A 95 18.36 -10.49 11.90
N VAL A 96 19.33 -10.08 11.08
CA VAL A 96 19.46 -10.57 9.70
C VAL A 96 19.91 -12.04 9.67
N GLU A 97 20.74 -12.46 10.64
CA GLU A 97 21.24 -13.83 10.78
C GLU A 97 20.10 -14.80 11.13
N ASP A 98 19.23 -14.43 12.07
CA ASP A 98 18.06 -15.23 12.42
C ASP A 98 17.06 -15.31 11.26
N LEU A 99 16.86 -14.22 10.52
CA LEU A 99 16.03 -14.26 9.31
C LEU A 99 16.65 -15.12 8.20
N ALA A 100 17.97 -15.24 8.12
CA ALA A 100 18.62 -16.18 7.21
C ALA A 100 18.31 -17.63 7.59
N ASN A 101 18.24 -17.96 8.89
CA ASN A 101 17.77 -19.27 9.37
C ASN A 101 16.31 -19.53 8.97
N TRP A 102 15.45 -18.52 9.12
CA TRP A 102 14.05 -18.61 8.68
C TRP A 102 13.94 -18.86 7.17
N ILE A 103 14.75 -18.18 6.35
CA ILE A 103 14.78 -18.39 4.88
C ILE A 103 15.20 -19.82 4.54
N ARG A 104 16.27 -20.33 5.17
CA ARG A 104 16.76 -21.71 4.95
C ARG A 104 15.69 -22.77 5.22
N ASN A 105 14.76 -22.51 6.15
CA ASN A 105 13.66 -23.42 6.44
C ASN A 105 12.75 -23.68 5.22
N PHE A 106 12.68 -22.79 4.22
CA PHE A 106 11.91 -23.05 3.00
C PHE A 106 12.52 -24.17 2.15
N GLU A 107 13.84 -24.41 2.24
CA GLU A 107 14.52 -25.52 1.58
C GLU A 107 14.55 -26.76 2.47
N GLU A 108 15.05 -26.58 3.69
CA GLU A 108 15.29 -27.67 4.65
C GLU A 108 13.99 -28.25 5.20
N LYS A 109 12.90 -27.47 5.22
CA LYS A 109 11.57 -27.84 5.73
C LYS A 109 11.63 -28.38 7.18
N ARG A 110 12.61 -27.95 7.96
CA ARG A 110 12.87 -28.41 9.33
C ARG A 110 11.69 -28.14 10.25
N VAL A 111 11.10 -26.95 10.17
CA VAL A 111 9.88 -26.58 10.90
C VAL A 111 8.69 -26.65 9.95
N GLY A 112 7.69 -27.46 10.33
CA GLY A 112 6.43 -27.65 9.62
C GLY A 112 6.46 -28.69 8.49
N GLY A 113 7.63 -29.09 8.00
CA GLY A 113 7.76 -30.06 6.91
C GLY A 113 7.27 -29.54 5.56
N ALA A 114 7.39 -30.39 4.53
CA ALA A 114 6.97 -30.06 3.16
C ALA A 114 5.51 -29.57 3.09
N LYS A 115 4.61 -30.26 3.80
CA LYS A 115 3.17 -29.97 3.80
C LYS A 115 2.84 -28.54 4.27
N VAL A 116 3.51 -28.04 5.31
CA VAL A 116 3.27 -26.68 5.80
C VAL A 116 3.90 -25.66 4.85
N ILE A 117 5.12 -25.89 4.39
CA ILE A 117 5.80 -24.98 3.45
C ILE A 117 5.00 -24.84 2.14
N GLU A 118 4.52 -25.94 1.56
CA GLU A 118 3.68 -25.92 0.35
C GLU A 118 2.39 -25.12 0.57
N ARG A 119 1.71 -25.35 1.70
CA ARG A 119 0.51 -24.59 2.08
C ARG A 119 0.80 -23.11 2.30
N MET A 120 1.95 -22.77 2.88
CA MET A 120 2.37 -21.38 3.06
C MET A 120 2.59 -20.67 1.72
N LEU A 121 3.12 -21.39 0.73
CA LEU A 121 3.41 -20.89 -0.62
C LEU A 121 2.20 -20.91 -1.57
N THR A 122 1.07 -21.47 -1.13
CA THR A 122 -0.15 -21.52 -1.95
C THR A 122 -0.82 -20.16 -1.99
N LYS A 123 -0.82 -19.54 -3.18
CA LYS A 123 -1.48 -18.26 -3.44
C LYS A 123 -2.98 -18.36 -3.19
N GLY A 124 -3.56 -17.31 -2.61
CA GLY A 124 -5.01 -17.20 -2.46
C GLY A 124 -5.73 -17.13 -3.80
N VAL A 125 -6.99 -17.54 -3.81
CA VAL A 125 -7.89 -17.46 -4.97
C VAL A 125 -9.16 -16.76 -4.51
N LEU A 126 -9.59 -15.75 -5.28
CA LEU A 126 -10.84 -15.03 -5.00
C LEU A 126 -12.05 -15.86 -5.45
N ASN A 127 -13.25 -15.47 -5.02
CA ASN A 127 -14.50 -16.17 -5.34
C ASN A 127 -14.77 -16.24 -6.86
N ASN A 128 -14.19 -15.33 -7.64
CA ASN A 128 -14.27 -15.33 -9.11
C ASN A 128 -13.19 -16.19 -9.78
N GLY A 129 -12.43 -16.99 -9.03
CA GLY A 129 -11.36 -17.85 -9.55
C GLY A 129 -10.03 -17.15 -9.81
N ASN A 130 -9.96 -15.82 -9.66
CA ASN A 130 -8.71 -15.10 -9.91
C ASN A 130 -7.68 -15.33 -8.79
N PRO A 131 -6.43 -15.69 -9.13
CA PRO A 131 -5.37 -15.82 -8.13
C PRO A 131 -4.87 -14.44 -7.68
N ILE A 132 -4.50 -14.32 -6.41
CA ILE A 132 -3.79 -13.16 -5.87
C ILE A 132 -2.30 -13.48 -5.68
N THR A 133 -1.46 -12.46 -5.49
CA THR A 133 -0.02 -12.67 -5.22
C THR A 133 0.28 -13.00 -3.76
N TYR A 134 -0.71 -12.88 -2.87
CA TYR A 134 -0.56 -13.13 -1.45
C TYR A 134 -0.93 -14.58 -1.09
N ALA A 135 -0.20 -15.16 -0.14
CA ALA A 135 -0.42 -16.49 0.40
C ALA A 135 -0.58 -16.42 1.93
N ARG A 136 -0.09 -17.39 2.71
CA ARG A 136 -0.26 -17.40 4.17
C ARG A 136 0.89 -16.68 4.87
N GLY A 137 0.89 -15.35 4.86
CA GLY A 137 1.93 -14.53 5.51
C GLY A 137 3.04 -14.02 4.59
N ILE A 138 2.97 -14.34 3.30
CA ILE A 138 4.02 -14.04 2.32
C ILE A 138 3.41 -13.69 0.97
N GLN A 139 4.13 -12.91 0.18
CA GLN A 139 3.86 -12.72 -1.24
C GLN A 139 4.68 -13.73 -2.05
N VAL A 140 4.05 -14.30 -3.06
CA VAL A 140 4.68 -15.18 -4.05
C VAL A 140 4.55 -14.50 -5.41
N LEU A 141 5.65 -13.95 -5.88
CA LEU A 141 5.75 -13.14 -7.09
C LEU A 141 6.45 -13.93 -8.20
N ASP A 142 6.15 -13.56 -9.44
CA ASP A 142 6.98 -13.89 -10.59
C ASP A 142 7.78 -12.65 -10.97
N VAL A 143 9.11 -12.76 -10.93
CA VAL A 143 10.03 -11.69 -11.32
C VAL A 143 10.92 -12.24 -12.43
N LYS A 144 10.68 -11.80 -13.67
CA LYS A 144 11.43 -12.24 -14.87
C LYS A 144 11.41 -13.78 -15.03
N GLY A 145 10.28 -14.43 -14.76
CA GLY A 145 10.13 -15.89 -14.84
C GLY A 145 10.68 -16.64 -13.64
N LEU A 146 11.12 -15.94 -12.59
CA LEU A 146 11.60 -16.54 -11.35
C LEU A 146 10.56 -16.35 -10.24
N LYS A 147 10.27 -17.46 -9.53
CA LYS A 147 9.48 -17.42 -8.31
C LYS A 147 10.27 -16.68 -7.23
N VAL A 148 9.68 -15.62 -6.69
CA VAL A 148 10.22 -14.84 -5.58
C VAL A 148 9.23 -14.86 -4.42
N ILE A 149 9.71 -15.28 -3.26
CA ILE A 149 8.98 -15.27 -1.98
C ILE A 149 9.43 -14.04 -1.22
N THR A 150 8.50 -13.17 -0.82
CA THR A 150 8.85 -11.90 -0.20
C THR A 150 7.82 -11.44 0.80
N HIS A 151 8.24 -10.64 1.78
CA HIS A 151 7.34 -9.83 2.59
C HIS A 151 8.07 -8.58 3.07
N SER A 152 7.35 -7.46 3.09
CA SER A 152 7.85 -6.19 3.61
C SER A 152 7.33 -5.94 5.03
N GLY A 153 8.01 -5.09 5.77
CA GLY A 153 7.60 -4.65 7.10
C GLY A 153 7.87 -3.17 7.31
N GLY A 154 7.02 -2.54 8.11
CA GLY A 154 7.17 -1.16 8.49
C GLY A 154 6.38 -0.86 9.75
N ASP A 155 7.08 -0.35 10.77
CA ASP A 155 6.48 0.08 12.03
C ASP A 155 7.32 1.23 12.61
N ALA A 156 6.66 2.30 13.06
CA ALA A 156 7.30 3.59 13.32
C ALA A 156 8.27 3.98 12.17
N GLY A 157 9.55 4.10 12.46
CA GLY A 157 10.63 4.32 11.49
C GLY A 157 11.45 3.07 11.13
N PHE A 158 11.14 1.90 11.69
CA PHE A 158 11.72 0.66 11.18
C PHE A 158 11.13 0.29 9.83
N ARG A 159 11.97 -0.24 8.94
CA ARG A 159 11.59 -0.78 7.64
C ARG A 159 12.32 -2.10 7.45
N SER A 160 11.65 -3.08 6.87
CA SER A 160 12.26 -4.36 6.53
C SER A 160 11.76 -4.90 5.21
N ASN A 161 12.59 -5.72 4.56
CA ASN A 161 12.14 -6.60 3.51
C ASN A 161 12.95 -7.89 3.55
N VAL A 162 12.27 -9.01 3.34
CA VAL A 162 12.88 -10.32 3.12
C VAL A 162 12.52 -10.76 1.72
N LEU A 163 13.51 -11.25 0.97
CA LEU A 163 13.36 -11.82 -0.36
C LEU A 163 14.04 -13.18 -0.39
N TYR A 164 13.39 -14.17 -0.98
CA TYR A 164 13.96 -15.48 -1.24
C TYR A 164 13.58 -15.96 -2.65
N ALA A 165 14.59 -16.30 -3.46
CA ALA A 165 14.43 -16.83 -4.81
C ALA A 165 14.97 -18.28 -4.85
N PRO A 166 14.11 -19.30 -4.71
CA PRO A 166 14.54 -20.68 -4.53
C PRO A 166 15.40 -21.23 -5.67
N LYS A 167 15.05 -20.89 -6.92
CA LYS A 167 15.81 -21.36 -8.10
C LYS A 167 17.27 -20.89 -8.05
N LEU A 168 17.50 -19.70 -7.50
CA LEU A 168 18.84 -19.12 -7.38
C LEU A 168 19.52 -19.47 -6.05
N LYS A 169 18.82 -20.17 -5.13
CA LYS A 169 19.22 -20.33 -3.72
C LYS A 169 19.64 -19.01 -3.07
N LEU A 170 18.95 -17.92 -3.43
CA LEU A 170 19.30 -16.57 -3.00
C LEU A 170 18.30 -16.08 -1.96
N GLY A 171 18.79 -15.81 -0.74
CA GLY A 171 18.08 -15.06 0.29
C GLY A 171 18.67 -13.66 0.47
N VAL A 172 17.83 -12.62 0.53
CA VAL A 172 18.23 -11.25 0.81
C VAL A 172 17.38 -10.70 1.95
N VAL A 173 18.03 -10.24 3.01
CA VAL A 173 17.38 -9.59 4.16
C VAL A 173 17.91 -8.17 4.27
N VAL A 174 17.02 -7.19 4.30
CA VAL A 174 17.38 -5.80 4.56
C VAL A 174 16.53 -5.30 5.73
N LEU A 175 17.20 -4.89 6.81
CA LEU A 175 16.61 -4.24 7.98
C LEU A 175 17.13 -2.81 8.07
N ALA A 176 16.24 -1.86 8.30
CA ALA A 176 16.56 -0.45 8.41
C ALA A 176 15.79 0.17 9.57
N ASN A 177 16.38 1.16 10.23
CA ASN A 177 15.81 1.85 11.38
C ASN A 177 15.46 3.31 11.08
N PHE A 178 15.38 3.68 9.80
CA PHE A 178 15.04 5.02 9.34
C PHE A 178 13.88 5.00 8.35
N SER A 179 12.86 5.83 8.61
CA SER A 179 11.53 5.72 7.97
C SER A 179 11.49 5.92 6.45
N SER A 180 12.52 6.55 5.86
CA SER A 180 12.60 6.85 4.42
C SER A 180 13.42 5.83 3.63
N ILE A 181 14.08 4.87 4.28
CA ILE A 181 14.78 3.79 3.56
C ILE A 181 13.73 2.88 2.93
N SER A 182 14.01 2.40 1.70
CA SER A 182 13.18 1.43 0.98
C SER A 182 13.90 0.07 0.88
N PRO A 183 13.77 -0.80 1.90
CA PRO A 183 14.37 -2.14 1.89
C PRO A 183 13.94 -2.99 0.70
N GLY A 184 12.69 -2.88 0.25
CA GLY A 184 12.19 -3.61 -0.92
C GLY A 184 12.99 -3.29 -2.19
N ASN A 185 13.28 -2.02 -2.43
CA ASN A 185 14.09 -1.60 -3.58
C ASN A 185 15.53 -2.10 -3.45
N LEU A 186 16.12 -2.06 -2.26
CA LEU A 186 17.47 -2.56 -2.01
C LEU A 186 17.54 -4.09 -2.22
N CYS A 187 16.57 -4.85 -1.70
CA CYS A 187 16.44 -6.29 -1.95
C CYS A 187 16.36 -6.58 -3.45
N GLN A 188 15.56 -5.82 -4.19
CA GLN A 188 15.44 -5.97 -5.64
C GLN A 188 16.77 -5.69 -6.34
N GLN A 189 17.45 -4.60 -6.03
CA GLN A 189 18.74 -4.23 -6.63
C GLN A 189 19.80 -5.32 -6.38
N ILE A 190 19.89 -5.84 -5.15
CA ILE A 190 20.80 -6.95 -4.81
C ILE A 190 20.42 -8.21 -5.59
N GLY A 191 19.13 -8.53 -5.67
CA GLY A 191 18.62 -9.67 -6.44
C GLY A 191 18.93 -9.56 -7.94
N GLU A 192 18.81 -8.36 -8.51
CA GLU A 192 19.13 -8.08 -9.91
C GLU A 192 20.64 -8.20 -10.21
N LEU A 193 21.50 -7.74 -9.29
CA LEU A 193 22.95 -7.93 -9.39
C LEU A 193 23.32 -9.41 -9.38
N TYR A 194 22.73 -10.19 -8.47
CA TYR A 194 22.98 -11.63 -8.40
C TYR A 194 22.43 -12.37 -9.64
N LEU A 195 21.23 -12.02 -10.10
CA LEU A 195 20.65 -12.60 -11.30
C LEU A 195 21.51 -12.31 -12.54
N ALA A 196 22.02 -11.09 -12.69
CA ALA A 196 22.91 -10.74 -13.79
C ALA A 196 24.22 -11.54 -13.76
N HIS A 197 24.73 -11.88 -12.57
CA HIS A 197 25.87 -12.79 -12.43
C HIS A 197 25.49 -14.24 -12.75
N TYR A 198 24.37 -14.74 -12.23
CA TYR A 198 23.87 -16.09 -12.48
C TYR A 198 23.66 -16.36 -13.98
N LEU A 199 23.04 -15.40 -14.70
CA LEU A 199 22.79 -15.54 -16.15
C LEU A 199 24.05 -15.42 -17.03
N LYS A 200 25.18 -14.96 -16.47
CA LYS A 200 26.49 -14.99 -17.14
C LYS A 200 27.21 -16.32 -16.97
N GLN A 201 26.71 -17.22 -16.12
CA GLN A 201 27.23 -18.59 -16.02
C GLN A 201 26.61 -19.44 -17.14
N PRO A 202 27.40 -20.27 -17.85
CA PRO A 202 26.86 -21.14 -18.88
C PRO A 202 26.00 -22.24 -18.24
N GLU A 203 24.68 -22.22 -18.49
CA GLU A 203 23.80 -23.37 -18.22
C GLU A 203 23.20 -23.92 -19.53
N PRO A 204 22.95 -25.23 -19.61
CA PRO A 204 22.54 -25.91 -20.84
C PRO A 204 21.15 -25.45 -21.30
N GLU A 205 21.03 -25.23 -22.60
CA GLU A 205 19.89 -24.63 -23.27
C GLU A 205 18.54 -25.27 -22.88
N LYS A 206 17.64 -24.45 -22.34
CA LYS A 206 16.21 -24.55 -22.69
C LYS A 206 15.70 -23.17 -23.07
N LYS A 207 15.49 -23.01 -24.37
CA LYS A 207 14.76 -21.90 -25.00
C LYS A 207 13.35 -21.82 -24.42
N THR A 208 13.13 -20.80 -23.59
CA THR A 208 11.83 -20.11 -23.57
C THR A 208 12.12 -18.65 -23.83
N ALA A 209 11.71 -18.21 -25.03
CA ALA A 209 11.77 -16.83 -25.44
C ALA A 209 10.87 -15.99 -24.53
N ALA A 210 11.44 -15.43 -23.46
CA ALA A 210 10.89 -14.24 -22.86
C ALA A 210 11.15 -13.12 -23.87
N ALA A 211 10.09 -12.71 -24.58
CA ALA A 211 10.13 -11.52 -25.41
C ALA A 211 10.55 -10.34 -24.52
N GLU A 212 11.80 -9.90 -24.66
CA GLU A 212 12.23 -8.59 -24.22
C GLU A 212 11.31 -7.58 -24.89
N LYS A 213 10.36 -7.04 -24.13
CA LYS A 213 9.59 -5.89 -24.60
C LYS A 213 10.59 -4.76 -24.77
N LYS A 214 10.96 -4.52 -26.03
CA LYS A 214 11.66 -3.32 -26.52
C LYS A 214 11.11 -2.09 -25.78
N PRO A 215 11.94 -1.10 -25.42
CA PRO A 215 11.43 0.16 -24.89
C PRO A 215 10.35 0.67 -25.85
N ALA A 216 9.16 0.94 -25.31
CA ALA A 216 8.04 1.38 -26.12
C ALA A 216 8.50 2.56 -26.97
N LYS A 217 8.43 2.43 -28.30
CA LYS A 217 8.81 3.51 -29.22
C LYS A 217 7.99 4.74 -28.85
N THR A 218 8.65 5.77 -28.34
CA THR A 218 7.96 6.99 -27.94
C THR A 218 7.62 7.82 -29.17
N VAL A 219 6.44 8.41 -29.17
CA VAL A 219 5.97 9.25 -30.27
C VAL A 219 6.14 10.73 -29.91
N LYS A 220 6.68 11.56 -30.79
CA LYS A 220 6.73 13.00 -30.54
C LYS A 220 5.32 13.61 -30.66
N ILE A 221 4.85 14.24 -29.58
CA ILE A 221 3.59 15.01 -29.55
C ILE A 221 3.94 16.47 -29.29
N SER A 222 3.35 17.39 -30.05
CA SER A 222 3.62 18.83 -29.87
C SER A 222 3.06 19.35 -28.54
N PRO A 223 3.67 20.38 -27.92
CA PRO A 223 3.22 20.93 -26.63
C PRO A 223 1.75 21.39 -26.65
N LYS A 224 1.30 21.99 -27.76
CA LYS A 224 -0.11 22.40 -27.96
C LYS A 224 -1.07 21.20 -27.89
N LYS A 225 -0.68 20.04 -28.45
CA LYS A 225 -1.46 18.80 -28.34
C LYS A 225 -1.36 18.21 -26.95
N LEU A 226 -0.19 18.25 -26.30
CA LEU A 226 -0.03 17.76 -24.92
C LEU A 226 -0.97 18.47 -23.94
N LYS A 227 -1.21 19.77 -24.13
CA LYS A 227 -2.14 20.55 -23.29
C LYS A 227 -3.56 19.98 -23.28
N THR A 228 -4.01 19.34 -24.37
CA THR A 228 -5.38 18.76 -24.46
C THR A 228 -5.60 17.53 -23.56
N PHE A 229 -4.53 16.91 -23.05
CA PHE A 229 -4.64 15.81 -22.08
C PHE A 229 -4.65 16.29 -20.63
N THR A 230 -4.41 17.59 -20.39
CA THR A 230 -4.37 18.14 -19.04
C THR A 230 -5.76 18.30 -18.47
N GLY A 231 -5.91 18.07 -17.16
CA GLY A 231 -7.20 18.15 -16.51
C GLY A 231 -7.26 17.34 -15.23
N THR A 232 -8.44 17.38 -14.61
CA THR A 232 -8.78 16.59 -13.43
C THR A 232 -9.80 15.56 -13.85
N TYR A 233 -9.56 14.29 -13.53
CA TYR A 233 -10.39 13.17 -13.94
C TYR A 233 -10.89 12.39 -12.71
N TRP A 234 -12.19 12.14 -12.67
CA TRP A 234 -12.86 11.32 -11.65
C TRP A 234 -13.03 9.88 -12.14
N LEU A 235 -12.39 8.94 -11.46
CA LEU A 235 -12.47 7.51 -11.73
C LEU A 235 -13.57 6.89 -10.87
N GLU A 236 -14.79 6.88 -11.41
CA GLU A 236 -16.05 6.53 -10.72
C GLU A 236 -15.95 5.24 -9.89
N SER A 237 -15.53 4.13 -10.52
CA SER A 237 -15.50 2.80 -9.89
C SER A 237 -14.56 2.71 -8.68
N SER A 238 -13.57 3.60 -8.61
CA SER A 238 -12.55 3.61 -7.56
C SER A 238 -12.66 4.82 -6.63
N LYS A 239 -13.58 5.76 -6.93
CA LYS A 239 -13.73 7.04 -6.26
C LYS A 239 -12.39 7.75 -6.08
N LEU A 240 -11.66 7.90 -7.19
CA LEU A 240 -10.31 8.48 -7.21
C LEU A 240 -10.25 9.69 -8.14
N LEU A 241 -9.63 10.77 -7.67
CA LEU A 241 -9.19 11.86 -8.53
C LEU A 241 -7.79 11.63 -9.08
N ARG A 242 -7.62 11.97 -10.35
CA ARG A 242 -6.33 11.95 -11.07
C ARG A 242 -6.14 13.24 -11.83
N LYS A 243 -5.02 13.90 -11.57
CA LYS A 243 -4.68 15.14 -12.27
C LYS A 243 -3.58 14.86 -13.28
N ILE A 244 -3.77 15.34 -14.50
CA ILE A 244 -2.77 15.34 -15.54
C ILE A 244 -2.26 16.77 -15.68
N VAL A 245 -0.97 16.97 -15.44
CA VAL A 245 -0.33 18.28 -15.55
C VAL A 245 0.74 18.27 -16.63
N LEU A 246 0.87 19.39 -17.34
CA LEU A 246 1.93 19.64 -18.30
C LEU A 246 2.98 20.53 -17.64
N GLU A 247 4.22 20.05 -17.59
CA GLU A 247 5.36 20.82 -17.09
C GLU A 247 6.49 20.73 -18.11
N GLY A 248 6.88 21.88 -18.66
CA GLY A 248 7.69 21.94 -19.88
C GLY A 248 6.99 21.17 -21.01
N ASN A 249 7.66 20.17 -21.57
CA ASN A 249 7.14 19.31 -22.65
C ASN A 249 6.77 17.90 -22.18
N LYS A 250 6.51 17.71 -20.88
CA LYS A 250 6.22 16.40 -20.29
C LYS A 250 4.89 16.42 -19.55
N LEU A 251 4.11 15.36 -19.72
CA LEU A 251 2.93 15.12 -18.92
C LEU A 251 3.28 14.35 -17.66
N TYR A 252 2.59 14.66 -16.57
CA TYR A 252 2.70 13.95 -15.32
C TYR A 252 1.33 13.51 -14.84
N TYR A 253 1.27 12.24 -14.44
CA TYR A 253 0.13 11.66 -13.75
C TYR A 253 0.29 11.88 -12.25
N VAL A 254 -0.54 12.77 -11.69
CA VAL A 254 -0.45 13.22 -10.30
C VAL A 254 -1.54 12.54 -9.47
N ARG A 255 -1.12 11.87 -8.40
CA ARG A 255 -1.97 11.15 -7.43
C ARG A 255 -2.08 11.88 -6.09
N SER A 256 -1.01 12.56 -5.69
CA SER A 256 -0.95 13.50 -4.56
C SER A 256 0.18 14.53 -4.81
N GLU A 257 0.38 15.48 -3.90
CA GLU A 257 1.41 16.51 -4.03
C GLU A 257 2.83 15.93 -4.13
N THR A 258 3.08 14.84 -3.40
CA THR A 258 4.38 14.14 -3.37
C THR A 258 4.42 12.90 -4.28
N ASN A 259 3.30 12.51 -4.90
CA ASN A 259 3.20 11.29 -5.69
C ASN A 259 2.75 11.59 -7.12
N ARG A 260 3.72 11.65 -8.03
CA ARG A 260 3.53 11.89 -9.46
C ARG A 260 4.46 11.02 -10.29
N THR A 261 4.04 10.69 -11.50
CA THR A 261 4.84 9.89 -12.46
C THR A 261 4.83 10.55 -13.83
N GLU A 262 6.01 10.63 -14.46
CA GLU A 262 6.14 11.07 -15.85
C GLU A 262 5.39 10.12 -16.79
N LEU A 263 4.64 10.70 -17.73
CA LEU A 263 3.94 9.99 -18.80
C LEU A 263 4.71 10.17 -20.11
N ALA A 264 5.18 9.06 -20.68
CA ALA A 264 5.80 9.05 -22.00
C ALA A 264 4.79 8.63 -23.08
N PRO A 265 4.62 9.39 -24.17
CA PRO A 265 3.68 9.05 -25.24
C PRO A 265 4.13 7.79 -25.98
N ILE A 266 3.23 6.83 -26.12
CA ILE A 266 3.43 5.59 -26.90
C ILE A 266 2.53 5.53 -28.15
N SER A 267 1.49 6.37 -28.20
CA SER A 267 0.64 6.59 -29.37
C SER A 267 0.13 8.04 -29.41
N LYS A 268 -0.82 8.36 -30.31
CA LYS A 268 -1.42 9.71 -30.41
C LYS A 268 -2.26 10.09 -29.17
N SER A 269 -2.73 9.11 -28.40
CA SER A 269 -3.62 9.32 -27.25
C SER A 269 -3.36 8.35 -26.09
N GLU A 270 -2.25 7.60 -26.11
CA GLU A 270 -1.86 6.67 -25.05
C GLU A 270 -0.44 6.94 -24.59
N PHE A 271 -0.25 6.82 -23.28
CA PHE A 271 1.01 7.10 -22.58
C PHE A 271 1.37 5.95 -21.65
N ILE A 272 2.66 5.74 -21.43
CA ILE A 272 3.19 4.81 -20.44
C ILE A 272 3.75 5.58 -19.24
N MET A 273 3.52 5.07 -18.03
CA MET A 273 4.14 5.60 -16.82
C MET A 273 5.61 5.18 -16.72
N LYS A 274 6.52 6.14 -16.59
CA LYS A 274 7.97 5.87 -16.47
C LYS A 274 8.39 5.58 -15.02
N GLY A 275 9.45 4.79 -14.86
CA GLY A 275 10.12 4.62 -13.56
C GLY A 275 9.31 3.85 -12.52
N ILE A 276 8.32 3.07 -12.96
CA ILE A 276 7.54 2.17 -12.11
C ILE A 276 7.80 0.72 -12.53
N GLY A 277 7.93 -0.18 -11.56
CA GLY A 277 8.28 -1.59 -11.79
C GLY A 277 7.15 -2.46 -12.40
N VAL A 278 6.03 -1.84 -12.80
CA VAL A 278 4.86 -2.50 -13.39
C VAL A 278 4.42 -1.78 -14.66
N HIS A 279 3.91 -2.52 -15.65
CA HIS A 279 3.42 -1.93 -16.90
C HIS A 279 2.06 -1.26 -16.67
N VAL A 280 2.03 0.07 -16.73
CA VAL A 280 0.81 0.87 -16.61
C VAL A 280 0.71 1.83 -17.79
N THR A 281 -0.40 1.76 -18.52
CA THR A 281 -0.74 2.71 -19.58
C THR A 281 -1.88 3.62 -19.17
N VAL A 282 -1.87 4.83 -19.73
CA VAL A 282 -2.88 5.87 -19.56
C VAL A 282 -3.35 6.28 -20.95
N GLY A 283 -4.55 5.85 -21.31
CA GLY A 283 -5.23 6.18 -22.55
C GLY A 283 -6.20 7.33 -22.37
N PHE A 284 -6.43 8.09 -23.43
CA PHE A 284 -7.41 9.17 -23.49
C PHE A 284 -8.34 8.98 -24.69
N SER A 285 -9.63 9.23 -24.48
CA SER A 285 -10.69 9.11 -25.49
C SER A 285 -11.74 10.21 -25.30
N ASP A 286 -12.73 10.26 -26.20
CA ASP A 286 -13.80 11.28 -26.22
C ASP A 286 -13.24 12.70 -26.29
N ARG A 287 -12.64 13.03 -27.43
CA ARG A 287 -11.94 14.31 -27.65
C ARG A 287 -12.91 15.42 -28.05
N THR A 288 -12.84 16.55 -27.35
CA THR A 288 -13.39 17.85 -27.77
C THR A 288 -12.31 18.70 -28.46
N LYS A 289 -12.66 19.92 -28.89
CA LYS A 289 -11.70 20.85 -29.51
C LYS A 289 -10.47 21.10 -28.60
N ASP A 290 -10.70 21.20 -27.30
CA ASP A 290 -9.71 21.69 -26.34
C ASP A 290 -9.22 20.63 -25.33
N ARG A 291 -9.92 19.50 -25.17
CA ARG A 291 -9.55 18.46 -24.19
C ARG A 291 -10.02 17.05 -24.56
N TYR A 292 -9.55 16.06 -23.81
CA TYR A 292 -10.14 14.71 -23.75
C TYR A 292 -11.02 14.57 -22.51
N ASP A 293 -12.26 14.11 -22.69
CA ASP A 293 -13.23 13.95 -21.62
C ASP A 293 -13.12 12.60 -20.89
N THR A 294 -12.43 11.61 -21.47
CA THR A 294 -12.27 10.28 -20.85
C THR A 294 -10.79 9.92 -20.66
N ILE A 295 -10.46 9.44 -19.46
CA ILE A 295 -9.19 8.79 -19.14
C ILE A 295 -9.42 7.29 -18.88
N ILE A 296 -8.47 6.46 -19.29
CA ILE A 296 -8.46 5.01 -19.08
C ILE A 296 -7.09 4.64 -18.53
N VAL A 297 -7.05 4.06 -17.33
CA VAL A 297 -5.81 3.62 -16.69
C VAL A 297 -5.80 2.10 -16.66
N THR A 298 -4.82 1.52 -17.34
CA THR A 298 -4.68 0.07 -17.48
C THR A 298 -3.47 -0.39 -16.69
N VAL A 299 -3.68 -1.28 -15.73
CA VAL A 299 -2.63 -1.97 -14.98
C VAL A 299 -2.67 -3.43 -15.40
N ALA A 300 -1.49 -4.03 -15.67
CA ALA A 300 -1.43 -5.43 -16.06
C ALA A 300 -2.21 -6.33 -15.08
N ASN A 301 -3.02 -7.24 -15.62
CA ASN A 301 -3.86 -8.19 -14.87
C ASN A 301 -4.91 -7.54 -13.94
N GLN A 302 -5.36 -6.32 -14.23
CA GLN A 302 -6.45 -5.65 -13.53
C GLN A 302 -7.47 -5.11 -14.55
N PRO A 303 -8.77 -5.04 -14.19
CA PRO A 303 -9.75 -4.31 -14.99
C PRO A 303 -9.33 -2.84 -15.17
N PRO A 304 -9.51 -2.25 -16.37
CA PRO A 304 -9.13 -0.86 -16.61
C PRO A 304 -10.00 0.09 -15.79
N LEU A 305 -9.37 1.10 -15.18
CA LEU A 305 -10.07 2.16 -14.48
C LEU A 305 -10.41 3.28 -15.46
N LYS A 306 -11.71 3.47 -15.70
CA LYS A 306 -12.20 4.58 -16.53
C LYS A 306 -12.56 5.77 -15.66
N GLY A 307 -12.33 6.97 -16.16
CA GLY A 307 -12.73 8.20 -15.50
C GLY A 307 -13.13 9.29 -16.48
N LYS A 308 -13.92 10.24 -15.98
CA LYS A 308 -14.40 11.40 -16.74
C LYS A 308 -13.73 12.67 -16.28
N TRP A 309 -13.47 13.57 -17.21
CA TRP A 309 -12.99 14.90 -16.91
C TRP A 309 -14.02 15.64 -16.06
N ILE A 310 -13.54 16.41 -15.08
CA ILE A 310 -14.37 17.28 -14.25
C ILE A 310 -13.72 18.66 -14.13
N GLU A 311 -14.57 19.69 -13.95
CA GLU A 311 -14.11 21.00 -13.51
C GLU A 311 -13.48 20.89 -12.11
N PRO A 312 -12.32 21.53 -11.85
CA PRO A 312 -11.77 21.60 -10.50
C PRO A 312 -12.78 22.21 -9.53
N PHE A 313 -13.13 21.45 -8.51
CA PHE A 313 -14.09 21.88 -7.51
C PHE A 313 -13.53 23.02 -6.64
N LYS A 314 -14.24 24.15 -6.64
CA LYS A 314 -13.96 25.33 -5.81
C LYS A 314 -15.16 25.60 -4.90
N PRO A 315 -15.20 25.03 -3.69
CA PRO A 315 -16.34 25.21 -2.79
C PRO A 315 -16.43 26.66 -2.31
N THR A 316 -17.65 27.19 -2.23
CA THR A 316 -17.89 28.49 -1.58
C THR A 316 -17.85 28.34 -0.06
N LYS A 317 -17.60 29.44 0.65
CA LYS A 317 -17.66 29.46 2.12
C LYS A 317 -18.98 28.89 2.65
N LYS A 318 -20.11 29.36 2.10
CA LYS A 318 -21.47 28.89 2.44
C LYS A 318 -21.62 27.38 2.27
N LEU A 319 -21.08 26.80 1.20
CA LEU A 319 -21.10 25.36 1.00
C LEU A 319 -20.24 24.63 2.03
N LEU A 320 -19.09 25.20 2.41
CA LEU A 320 -18.23 24.59 3.43
C LEU A 320 -18.87 24.60 4.83
N GLU A 321 -19.62 25.65 5.16
CA GLU A 321 -20.36 25.79 6.42
C GLU A 321 -21.34 24.63 6.64
N GLU A 322 -21.97 24.12 5.57
CA GLU A 322 -22.91 22.98 5.65
C GLU A 322 -22.27 21.70 6.22
N TYR A 323 -20.96 21.49 5.99
CA TYR A 323 -20.22 20.32 6.48
C TYR A 323 -19.69 20.48 7.89
N THR A 324 -19.75 21.68 8.47
CA THR A 324 -19.29 21.90 9.85
C THR A 324 -20.20 21.21 10.86
N GLY A 325 -19.64 20.84 12.00
CA GLY A 325 -20.36 20.18 13.09
C GLY A 325 -19.57 19.02 13.68
N ARG A 326 -20.18 18.34 14.64
CA ARG A 326 -19.61 17.16 15.29
C ARG A 326 -20.15 15.91 14.62
N TYR A 327 -19.28 14.91 14.46
CA TYR A 327 -19.61 13.66 13.80
C TYR A 327 -19.14 12.49 14.66
N PHE A 328 -20.00 11.51 14.92
CA PHE A 328 -19.73 10.37 15.79
C PHE A 328 -19.78 9.05 15.04
N SER A 329 -18.83 8.16 15.35
CA SER A 329 -18.84 6.77 14.89
C SER A 329 -19.08 5.82 16.05
N ASP A 330 -20.25 5.17 16.06
CA ASP A 330 -20.59 4.12 17.04
C ASP A 330 -19.58 2.96 17.02
N GLU A 331 -19.02 2.66 15.84
CA GLU A 331 -18.13 1.51 15.69
C GLU A 331 -16.78 1.71 16.40
N LEU A 332 -16.25 2.92 16.28
CA LEU A 332 -14.97 3.30 16.89
C LEU A 332 -15.15 3.90 18.28
N ASN A 333 -16.36 4.35 18.62
CA ASN A 333 -16.65 5.17 19.80
C ASN A 333 -15.75 6.43 19.84
N VAL A 334 -15.69 7.16 18.72
CA VAL A 334 -14.94 8.40 18.58
C VAL A 334 -15.78 9.46 17.88
N HIS A 335 -15.50 10.73 18.18
CA HIS A 335 -16.06 11.87 17.45
C HIS A 335 -14.98 12.65 16.71
N TYR A 336 -15.38 13.29 15.62
CA TYR A 336 -14.61 14.22 14.81
C TYR A 336 -15.36 15.55 14.72
N ASP A 337 -14.66 16.64 15.01
CA ASP A 337 -15.20 17.99 14.90
C ASP A 337 -14.70 18.60 13.59
N LEU A 338 -15.63 18.98 12.72
CA LEU A 338 -15.32 19.64 11.46
C LEU A 338 -15.60 21.14 11.62
N VAL A 339 -14.56 21.94 11.47
CA VAL A 339 -14.60 23.39 11.71
C VAL A 339 -14.16 24.16 10.48
N LEU A 340 -14.68 25.38 10.33
CA LEU A 340 -14.26 26.29 9.27
C LEU A 340 -13.23 27.28 9.83
N GLU A 341 -12.04 27.30 9.25
CA GLU A 341 -10.97 28.24 9.60
C GLU A 341 -10.37 28.79 8.31
N LYS A 342 -10.24 30.13 8.18
CA LYS A 342 -9.66 30.79 6.99
C LYS A 342 -10.29 30.32 5.66
N ASP A 343 -11.61 30.20 5.63
CA ASP A 343 -12.41 29.72 4.49
C ASP A 343 -12.04 28.30 4.00
N GLN A 344 -11.46 27.48 4.87
CA GLN A 344 -11.16 26.08 4.62
C GLN A 344 -11.74 25.19 5.72
N LEU A 345 -12.15 23.98 5.36
CA LEU A 345 -12.67 23.00 6.30
C LEU A 345 -11.50 22.26 6.96
N PHE A 346 -11.50 22.11 8.28
CA PHE A 346 -10.49 21.41 9.07
C PHE A 346 -11.11 20.29 9.89
N LEU A 347 -10.32 19.22 10.11
CA LEU A 347 -10.65 18.15 11.04
C LEU A 347 -9.96 18.41 12.38
N LYS A 348 -10.73 18.49 13.46
CA LYS A 348 -10.22 18.53 14.82
C LYS A 348 -10.51 17.19 15.51
N SER A 349 -9.44 16.53 15.92
CA SER A 349 -9.44 15.33 16.76
C SER A 349 -8.07 15.21 17.42
N ARG A 350 -7.94 14.36 18.44
CA ARG A 350 -6.66 14.15 19.18
C ARG A 350 -5.45 13.86 18.27
N ASN A 351 -5.66 13.18 17.15
CA ASN A 351 -4.60 12.73 16.24
C ASN A 351 -4.69 13.36 14.84
N ALA A 352 -5.55 14.38 14.65
CA ALA A 352 -5.62 15.08 13.38
C ALA A 352 -4.37 15.93 13.17
N GLU A 353 -3.81 15.91 11.96
CA GLU A 353 -2.89 16.94 11.50
C GLU A 353 -3.63 18.26 11.28
N ASP A 354 -2.93 19.37 11.54
CA ASP A 354 -3.42 20.71 11.26
C ASP A 354 -3.31 21.02 9.75
N LYS A 355 -4.15 20.32 8.98
CA LYS A 355 -4.25 20.43 7.52
C LYS A 355 -5.72 20.59 7.11
N PRO A 356 -6.02 21.42 6.12
CA PRO A 356 -7.38 21.53 5.61
C PRO A 356 -7.77 20.28 4.82
N PHE A 357 -9.07 20.02 4.74
CA PHE A 357 -9.63 19.13 3.74
C PHE A 357 -9.41 19.69 2.34
N LYS A 358 -9.24 18.78 1.38
CA LYS A 358 -9.20 19.11 -0.05
C LYS A 358 -10.49 18.64 -0.71
N GLY A 359 -11.30 19.59 -1.16
CA GLY A 359 -12.51 19.30 -1.93
C GLY A 359 -12.16 18.66 -3.28
N LEU A 360 -12.79 17.53 -3.58
CA LEU A 360 -12.68 16.85 -4.87
C LEU A 360 -13.85 17.21 -5.79
N MET A 361 -15.06 17.16 -5.23
CA MET A 361 -16.34 17.57 -5.81
C MET A 361 -17.32 17.82 -4.66
N LYS A 362 -18.54 18.28 -4.95
CA LYS A 362 -19.58 18.43 -3.92
C LYS A 362 -19.74 17.11 -3.16
N ASP A 363 -19.76 17.17 -1.83
CA ASP A 363 -19.86 16.04 -0.91
C ASP A 363 -18.69 15.03 -0.91
N TYR A 364 -17.62 15.25 -1.69
CA TYR A 364 -16.43 14.39 -1.70
C TYR A 364 -15.16 15.17 -1.40
N PHE A 365 -14.50 14.79 -0.31
CA PHE A 365 -13.30 15.45 0.19
C PHE A 365 -12.20 14.43 0.46
N THR A 366 -10.96 14.90 0.49
CA THR A 366 -9.84 14.13 1.03
C THR A 366 -9.14 14.87 2.15
N TYR A 367 -8.46 14.07 2.97
CA TYR A 367 -7.65 14.54 4.08
C TYR A 367 -6.35 13.74 4.12
N TYR A 368 -5.32 14.34 4.73
CA TYR A 368 -3.99 13.75 4.85
C TYR A 368 -3.40 13.31 3.49
N ASP A 369 -3.22 14.28 2.59
CA ASP A 369 -2.60 14.09 1.27
C ASP A 369 -3.30 13.03 0.39
N GLY A 370 -4.61 12.86 0.58
CA GLY A 370 -5.42 11.91 -0.18
C GLY A 370 -5.54 10.53 0.47
N PHE A 371 -4.91 10.31 1.63
CA PHE A 371 -4.95 9.01 2.31
C PHE A 371 -6.35 8.67 2.81
N PHE A 372 -7.05 9.64 3.39
CA PHE A 372 -8.45 9.50 3.79
C PHE A 372 -9.37 10.16 2.77
N LYS A 373 -10.44 9.45 2.42
CA LYS A 373 -11.51 9.92 1.55
C LYS A 373 -12.79 10.03 2.36
N PHE A 374 -13.45 11.17 2.27
CA PHE A 374 -14.69 11.47 2.96
C PHE A 374 -15.78 11.66 1.93
N GLU A 375 -16.88 10.93 2.10
CA GLU A 375 -18.09 11.00 1.30
C GLU A 375 -19.23 11.44 2.22
N PHE A 376 -19.62 12.70 2.13
CA PHE A 376 -20.71 13.25 2.91
C PHE A 376 -22.05 12.76 2.39
N GLN A 377 -22.96 12.56 3.32
CA GLN A 377 -24.31 12.08 3.06
C GLN A 377 -25.30 13.16 3.43
N ARG A 378 -26.37 13.27 2.65
CA ARG A 378 -27.45 14.21 2.84
C ARG A 378 -28.78 13.49 2.92
N ASP A 379 -29.73 14.08 3.63
CA ASP A 379 -31.13 13.65 3.59
C ASP A 379 -31.86 14.18 2.34
N GLU A 380 -33.16 13.89 2.25
CA GLU A 380 -34.03 14.30 1.14
C GLU A 380 -34.19 15.83 1.03
N GLN A 381 -34.00 16.55 2.14
CA GLN A 381 -34.03 18.01 2.21
C GLN A 381 -32.68 18.64 1.84
N GLY A 382 -31.66 17.80 1.55
CA GLY A 382 -30.33 18.23 1.18
C GLY A 382 -29.45 18.63 2.37
N VAL A 383 -29.85 18.34 3.60
CA VAL A 383 -29.08 18.63 4.83
C VAL A 383 -28.03 17.56 5.05
N VAL A 384 -26.80 17.93 5.41
CA VAL A 384 -25.72 16.99 5.71
C VAL A 384 -26.03 16.23 7.01
N THR A 385 -26.15 14.91 6.91
CA THR A 385 -26.49 14.02 8.05
C THR A 385 -25.30 13.20 8.55
N GLY A 386 -24.20 13.15 7.81
CA GLY A 386 -23.03 12.36 8.17
C GLY A 386 -22.02 12.25 7.04
N PHE A 387 -21.05 11.36 7.22
CA PHE A 387 -20.14 10.96 6.15
C PHE A 387 -19.65 9.52 6.34
N LYS A 388 -19.17 8.94 5.24
CA LYS A 388 -18.36 7.73 5.22
C LYS A 388 -16.90 8.10 5.01
N VAL A 389 -16.01 7.52 5.82
CA VAL A 389 -14.56 7.68 5.64
C VAL A 389 -13.92 6.37 5.19
N SER A 390 -13.06 6.47 4.18
CA SER A 390 -12.30 5.35 3.64
C SER A 390 -10.80 5.65 3.58
N SER A 391 -10.00 4.62 3.77
CA SER A 391 -8.55 4.58 3.54
C SER A 391 -8.19 3.38 2.65
N ASN A 392 -6.92 3.02 2.57
CA ASN A 392 -6.48 1.82 1.86
C ASN A 392 -6.80 0.50 2.59
N ARG A 393 -7.18 0.55 3.88
CA ARG A 393 -7.40 -0.65 4.73
C ARG A 393 -8.75 -0.69 5.44
N VAL A 394 -9.49 0.42 5.43
CA VAL A 394 -10.83 0.54 6.02
C VAL A 394 -11.69 1.24 4.99
N LEU A 395 -12.83 0.67 4.66
CA LEU A 395 -13.76 1.23 3.69
C LEU A 395 -15.06 1.61 4.39
N ASN A 396 -15.65 2.72 3.95
CA ASN A 396 -17.02 3.13 4.27
C ASN A 396 -17.32 3.23 5.78
N LEU A 397 -16.33 3.56 6.61
CA LEU A 397 -16.55 3.69 8.04
C LEU A 397 -17.52 4.86 8.30
N GLN A 398 -18.64 4.55 8.93
CA GLN A 398 -19.74 5.49 9.10
C GLN A 398 -19.50 6.44 10.26
N PHE A 399 -19.77 7.72 10.00
CA PHE A 399 -19.94 8.77 10.99
C PHE A 399 -21.28 9.46 10.78
N LYS A 400 -22.03 9.67 11.86
CA LYS A 400 -23.29 10.42 11.86
C LYS A 400 -23.03 11.80 12.42
N LYS A 401 -23.61 12.84 11.82
CA LYS A 401 -23.59 14.17 12.40
C LYS A 401 -24.39 14.12 13.70
N VAL A 402 -23.78 14.58 14.79
CA VAL A 402 -24.40 14.67 16.11
C VAL A 402 -24.23 16.10 16.58
N ASN A 403 -25.34 16.71 17.00
CA ASN A 403 -25.51 18.14 17.26
C ASN A 403 -25.76 18.97 16.00
#